data_AF-A0AAU7LYQ8-F1
#
_entry.id   AF-A0AAU7LYQ8-F1
#
_cell.length_a   1.000
_cell.length_b   1.000
_cell.length_c   1.000
_cell.angle_alpha   90.00
_cell.angle_beta   90.00
_cell.angle_gamma   90.00
#
_symmetry.space_group_name_H-M   'P 1'
#
loop_
_entity.id
_entity.type
_entity.pdbx_description
1 polymer ?
#
loop_
_entity_poly.entity_id
_entity_poly.type
_entity_poly.pdbx_seq_one_letter_code
_entity_poly.pdbx_strand_id
1 'polypeptide(L)'
;MPVLIQQDQLLVELSRDRSIQSIKAMPDRPATGKLVGTNCGNGLRRAINDALPLEQAAGAPLYLLLDDLAGASLIASRAWSRCRVPGAPQESFPSPQELKLRAQQFQEIVGVCIGFRAGSSALSDFDGMAQNNHPVVDLPNPSDSLGWHPMPECAETSLRRARRIDVWYDGVIHLDAMFQDSAYTPGGTRVGIHEYTLQAMVDPDTLELLSLNAEPRILPYPECPAAPGNITRLLGTQLSKLRRAVPDQLQGELGGTHLNDTLRALAEVPQLSRRLSPSVF
;
A
#
# COMPACT_ATOMS: atom_id res chain seq x y z
N MET A 1 28.63 -5.38 -8.43
CA MET A 1 27.43 -6.17 -8.80
C MET A 1 26.44 -6.05 -7.65
N PRO A 2 25.13 -5.93 -7.92
CA PRO A 2 24.11 -5.97 -6.86
C PRO A 2 24.21 -7.30 -6.11
N VAL A 3 23.95 -7.29 -4.81
CA VAL A 3 23.90 -8.50 -3.98
C VAL A 3 22.47 -8.65 -3.48
N LEU A 4 21.80 -9.73 -3.91
CA LEU A 4 20.50 -10.09 -3.36
C LEU A 4 20.69 -10.52 -1.90
N ILE A 5 20.13 -9.75 -0.97
CA ILE A 5 20.24 -10.03 0.46
C ILE A 5 19.19 -11.04 0.91
N GLN A 6 17.93 -10.83 0.51
CA GLN A 6 16.80 -11.69 0.85
C GLN A 6 15.69 -11.49 -0.18
N GLN A 7 14.91 -12.54 -0.43
CA GLN A 7 13.71 -12.51 -1.24
C GLN A 7 12.67 -13.45 -0.62
N ASP A 8 11.43 -12.98 -0.56
CA ASP A 8 10.28 -13.80 -0.21
C ASP A 8 9.19 -13.61 -1.26
N GLN A 9 8.35 -14.62 -1.43
CA GLN A 9 7.13 -14.57 -2.25
C GLN A 9 5.96 -15.09 -1.42
N LEU A 10 4.77 -14.56 -1.70
CA LEU A 10 3.55 -14.91 -0.98
C LEU A 10 2.43 -15.13 -1.98
N LEU A 11 1.79 -16.29 -1.90
CA LEU A 11 0.54 -16.60 -2.62
C LEU A 11 -0.58 -16.72 -1.59
N VAL A 12 -1.68 -16.00 -1.82
CA VAL A 12 -2.83 -15.94 -0.91
C VAL A 12 -4.11 -16.03 -1.71
N GLU A 13 -5.02 -16.90 -1.31
CA GLU A 13 -6.40 -16.90 -1.80
C GLU A 13 -7.29 -16.21 -0.77
N LEU A 14 -8.09 -15.25 -1.23
CA LEU A 14 -9.00 -14.48 -0.39
C LEU A 14 -10.44 -14.75 -0.79
N SER A 15 -11.32 -14.85 0.20
CA SER A 15 -12.76 -14.80 -0.01
C SER A 15 -13.22 -13.39 -0.37
N ARG A 16 -14.49 -13.24 -0.79
CA ARG A 16 -15.08 -11.94 -1.15
C ARG A 16 -15.08 -10.92 -0.01
N ASP A 17 -15.21 -11.37 1.23
CA ASP A 17 -15.14 -10.55 2.44
C ASP A 17 -13.69 -10.26 2.88
N ARG A 18 -12.69 -10.65 2.07
CA ARG A 18 -11.24 -10.46 2.32
C ARG A 18 -10.66 -11.35 3.41
N SER A 19 -11.27 -12.51 3.68
CA SER A 19 -10.75 -13.49 4.63
C SER A 19 -9.79 -14.45 3.93
N ILE A 20 -8.68 -14.79 4.60
CA ILE A 20 -7.63 -15.66 4.04
C ILE A 20 -8.16 -17.11 3.97
N GLN A 21 -8.27 -17.68 2.77
CA GLN A 21 -8.68 -19.08 2.56
C GLN A 21 -7.47 -20.01 2.50
N SER A 22 -6.41 -19.59 1.82
CA SER A 22 -5.15 -20.31 1.76
C SER A 22 -3.99 -19.33 1.70
N ILE A 23 -2.82 -19.75 2.18
CA ILE A 23 -1.60 -18.93 2.23
C ILE A 23 -0.36 -19.80 2.10
N LYS A 24 0.56 -19.39 1.21
CA LYS A 24 1.83 -20.07 0.98
C LYS A 24 2.95 -19.05 0.82
N ALA A 25 3.95 -19.12 1.70
CA ALA A 25 5.17 -18.35 1.59
C ALA A 25 6.28 -19.16 0.90
N MET A 26 7.18 -18.47 0.20
CA MET A 26 8.38 -19.05 -0.39
C MET A 26 9.57 -18.13 -0.07
N PRO A 27 10.58 -18.61 0.68
CA PRO A 27 10.70 -19.95 1.25
C PRO A 27 9.60 -20.25 2.29
N ASP A 28 9.38 -21.54 2.57
CA ASP A 28 8.29 -21.96 3.45
C ASP A 28 8.43 -21.35 4.87
N ARG A 29 7.28 -20.98 5.44
CA ARG A 29 7.14 -20.44 6.79
C ARG A 29 5.89 -21.03 7.40
N PRO A 30 5.95 -22.22 8.01
CA PRO A 30 4.76 -22.94 8.50
C PRO A 30 3.82 -22.11 9.40
N ALA A 31 4.36 -21.14 10.14
CA ALA A 31 3.59 -20.23 10.98
C ALA A 31 2.59 -19.34 10.21
N THR A 32 2.75 -19.13 8.89
CA THR A 32 1.77 -18.39 8.07
C THR A 32 0.43 -19.11 8.02
N GLY A 33 0.39 -20.44 8.21
CA GLY A 33 -0.85 -21.21 8.25
C GLY A 33 -1.82 -20.76 9.35
N LYS A 34 -1.31 -20.13 10.43
CA LYS A 34 -2.14 -19.55 11.50
C LYS A 34 -2.98 -18.34 11.06
N LEU A 35 -2.67 -17.76 9.89
CA LEU A 35 -3.39 -16.61 9.35
C LEU A 35 -4.63 -17.01 8.56
N VAL A 36 -4.80 -18.29 8.22
CA VAL A 36 -6.03 -18.78 7.55
C VAL A 36 -7.25 -18.48 8.41
N GLY A 37 -8.29 -17.90 7.79
CA GLY A 37 -9.50 -17.41 8.45
C GLY A 37 -9.41 -15.96 8.96
N THR A 38 -8.23 -15.34 8.96
CA THR A 38 -8.08 -13.93 9.34
C THR A 38 -8.59 -13.01 8.24
N ASN A 39 -9.33 -11.96 8.61
CA ASN A 39 -9.74 -10.92 7.68
C ASN A 39 -8.57 -9.96 7.38
N CYS A 40 -8.30 -9.69 6.11
CA CYS A 40 -7.22 -8.78 5.71
C CYS A 40 -7.51 -7.31 6.02
N GLY A 41 -8.73 -6.94 6.40
CA GLY A 41 -9.05 -5.61 6.93
C GLY A 41 -8.73 -5.52 8.42
N ASN A 42 -9.77 -5.63 9.24
CA ASN A 42 -9.64 -5.46 10.69
C ASN A 42 -8.94 -6.66 11.32
N GLY A 43 -7.91 -6.39 12.14
CA GLY A 43 -7.22 -7.41 12.94
C GLY A 43 -6.02 -8.08 12.27
N LEU A 44 -5.83 -7.94 10.94
CA LEU A 44 -4.74 -8.58 10.20
C LEU A 44 -3.36 -8.34 10.85
N ARG A 45 -3.02 -7.08 11.11
CA ARG A 45 -1.70 -6.70 11.64
C ARG A 45 -1.41 -7.27 13.03
N ARG A 46 -2.45 -7.42 13.86
CA ARG A 46 -2.35 -8.09 15.16
C ARG A 46 -2.10 -9.59 14.95
N ALA A 47 -2.87 -10.23 14.07
CA ALA A 47 -2.71 -11.65 13.77
C ALA A 47 -1.32 -11.98 13.19
N ILE A 48 -0.77 -11.10 12.33
CA ILE A 48 0.61 -11.22 11.82
C ILE A 48 1.61 -11.18 12.98
N ASN A 49 1.49 -10.22 13.90
CA ASN A 49 2.39 -10.12 15.04
C ASN A 49 2.28 -11.34 15.98
N ASP A 50 1.08 -11.85 16.20
CA ASP A 50 0.86 -13.03 17.05
C ASP A 50 1.42 -14.31 16.41
N ALA A 51 1.33 -14.44 15.08
CA ALA A 51 1.80 -15.62 14.35
C ALA A 51 3.30 -15.59 14.02
N LEU A 52 3.83 -14.43 13.65
CA LEU A 52 5.15 -14.23 13.03
C LEU A 52 5.90 -13.03 13.66
N PRO A 53 6.05 -12.97 15.00
CA PRO A 53 6.66 -11.81 15.67
C PRO A 53 8.11 -11.56 15.24
N LEU A 54 8.85 -12.63 14.91
CA LEU A 54 10.24 -12.54 14.47
C LEU A 54 10.37 -11.95 13.06
N GLU A 55 9.46 -12.26 12.14
CA GLU A 55 9.45 -11.68 10.78
C GLU A 55 9.18 -10.17 10.86
N GLN A 56 8.25 -9.76 11.72
CA GLN A 56 7.97 -8.35 11.99
C GLN A 56 9.18 -7.62 12.60
N ALA A 57 9.80 -8.20 13.64
CA ALA A 57 10.94 -7.60 14.32
C ALA A 57 12.17 -7.49 13.40
N ALA A 58 12.36 -8.48 12.52
CA ALA A 58 13.43 -8.50 11.54
C ALA A 58 13.19 -7.54 10.35
N GLY A 59 11.96 -7.04 10.15
CA GLY A 59 11.60 -6.28 8.96
C GLY A 59 11.80 -7.10 7.68
N ALA A 60 11.49 -8.40 7.74
CA ALA A 60 11.71 -9.32 6.64
C ALA A 60 10.82 -8.97 5.43
N PRO A 61 11.25 -9.26 4.18
CA PRO A 61 10.43 -9.08 2.99
C PRO A 61 9.05 -9.75 3.08
N LEU A 62 8.97 -10.94 3.70
CA LEU A 62 7.69 -11.60 3.96
C LEU A 62 6.74 -10.76 4.82
N TYR A 63 7.24 -10.07 5.85
CA TYR A 63 6.40 -9.23 6.70
C TYR A 63 5.78 -8.07 5.90
N LEU A 64 6.54 -7.43 5.02
CA LEU A 64 6.04 -6.37 4.14
C LEU A 64 4.93 -6.88 3.22
N LEU A 65 5.11 -8.05 2.60
CA LEU A 65 4.07 -8.68 1.76
C LEU A 65 2.79 -8.99 2.56
N LEU A 66 2.92 -9.44 3.81
CA LEU A 66 1.80 -9.70 4.69
C LEU A 66 1.08 -8.42 5.13
N ASP A 67 1.81 -7.37 5.49
CA ASP A 67 1.22 -6.06 5.87
C ASP A 67 0.48 -5.44 4.66
N ASP A 68 1.04 -5.59 3.46
CA ASP A 68 0.46 -5.12 2.20
C ASP A 68 -0.89 -5.78 1.87
N LEU A 69 -1.22 -6.96 2.41
CA LEU A 69 -2.55 -7.56 2.24
C LEU A 69 -3.67 -6.64 2.74
N ALA A 70 -3.40 -5.78 3.72
CA ALA A 70 -4.37 -4.80 4.22
C ALA A 70 -4.81 -3.84 3.11
N GLY A 71 -3.84 -3.25 2.41
CA GLY A 71 -4.08 -2.39 1.27
C GLY A 71 -4.54 -3.17 0.03
N ALA A 72 -3.92 -4.32 -0.26
CA ALA A 72 -4.15 -5.09 -1.50
C ALA A 72 -5.56 -5.60 -1.60
N SER A 73 -6.05 -6.22 -0.52
CA SER A 73 -7.41 -6.72 -0.47
C SER A 73 -8.47 -5.60 -0.48
N LEU A 74 -8.16 -4.40 0.02
CA LEU A 74 -9.08 -3.27 0.03
C LEU A 74 -9.41 -2.78 -1.38
N ILE A 75 -8.40 -2.73 -2.25
CA ILE A 75 -8.55 -2.21 -3.61
C ILE A 75 -8.69 -3.30 -4.67
N ALA A 76 -8.48 -4.58 -4.35
CA ALA A 76 -8.53 -5.68 -5.32
C ALA A 76 -9.82 -5.67 -6.15
N SER A 77 -10.97 -5.37 -5.53
CA SER A 77 -12.26 -5.30 -6.22
C SER A 77 -12.36 -4.15 -7.24
N ARG A 78 -11.48 -3.14 -7.17
CA ARG A 78 -11.46 -2.01 -8.11
C ARG A 78 -11.02 -2.40 -9.51
N ALA A 79 -10.25 -3.49 -9.66
CA ALA A 79 -9.93 -4.03 -10.98
C ALA A 79 -11.22 -4.29 -11.78
N TRP A 80 -12.26 -4.82 -11.14
CA TRP A 80 -13.55 -5.10 -11.78
C TRP A 80 -14.35 -3.85 -12.16
N SER A 81 -14.30 -2.79 -11.33
CA SER A 81 -14.94 -1.52 -11.71
C SER A 81 -14.32 -0.89 -12.96
N ARG A 82 -13.03 -1.15 -13.21
CA ARG A 82 -12.29 -0.61 -14.37
C ARG A 82 -12.34 -1.54 -15.59
N CYS A 83 -12.56 -2.83 -15.37
CA CYS A 83 -12.60 -3.83 -16.43
C CYS A 83 -14.00 -4.13 -16.95
N ARG A 84 -14.93 -3.16 -16.89
CA ARG A 84 -16.23 -3.31 -17.56
C ARG A 84 -15.98 -3.55 -19.05
N VAL A 85 -16.36 -4.75 -19.50
CA VAL A 85 -16.20 -5.20 -20.89
C VAL A 85 -17.11 -4.35 -21.80
N PRO A 86 -16.60 -3.78 -22.91
CA PRO A 86 -17.45 -3.18 -23.93
C PRO A 86 -18.49 -4.19 -24.42
N GLY A 87 -19.79 -3.88 -24.28
CA GLY A 87 -20.88 -4.80 -24.66
C GLY A 87 -21.41 -5.70 -23.54
N ALA A 88 -20.90 -5.57 -22.31
CA ALA A 88 -21.60 -6.12 -21.14
C ALA A 88 -23.01 -5.48 -21.06
N PRO A 89 -24.08 -6.26 -20.84
CA PRO A 89 -25.43 -5.73 -20.87
C PRO A 89 -25.59 -4.54 -19.91
N GLN A 90 -26.26 -3.49 -20.39
CA GLN A 90 -26.66 -2.31 -19.62
C GLN A 90 -27.67 -2.66 -18.49
N GLU A 91 -28.04 -3.94 -18.36
CA GLU A 91 -28.80 -4.51 -17.26
C GLU A 91 -27.89 -4.81 -16.07
N SER A 92 -27.50 -3.77 -15.34
CA SER A 92 -27.13 -3.85 -13.92
C SER A 92 -27.07 -2.43 -13.35
N PHE A 93 -28.11 -1.63 -13.60
CA PHE A 93 -28.37 -0.54 -12.66
C PHE A 93 -28.62 -1.20 -11.30
N PRO A 94 -27.85 -0.87 -10.25
CA PRO A 94 -28.09 -1.43 -8.94
C PRO A 94 -29.54 -1.14 -8.58
N SER A 95 -30.27 -2.19 -8.20
CA SER A 95 -31.63 -2.09 -7.68
C SER A 95 -31.67 -1.05 -6.55
N PRO A 96 -32.84 -0.46 -6.25
CA PRO A 96 -32.97 0.44 -5.11
C PRO A 96 -32.44 -0.16 -3.79
N GLN A 97 -32.50 -1.48 -3.62
CA GLN A 97 -31.94 -2.19 -2.46
C GLN A 97 -30.40 -2.20 -2.48
N GLU A 98 -29.78 -2.48 -3.64
CA GLU A 98 -28.32 -2.44 -3.80
C GLU A 98 -27.77 -1.02 -3.65
N LEU A 99 -28.48 -0.01 -4.15
CA LEU A 99 -28.15 1.40 -3.92
C LEU A 99 -28.21 1.77 -2.43
N LYS A 100 -29.24 1.32 -1.71
CA LYS A 100 -29.35 1.53 -0.26
C LYS A 100 -28.22 0.83 0.50
N LEU A 101 -27.88 -0.41 0.14
CA LEU A 101 -26.80 -1.15 0.77
C LEU A 101 -25.44 -0.47 0.52
N ARG A 102 -25.18 -0.04 -0.71
CA ARG A 102 -23.98 0.76 -1.02
C ARG A 102 -23.95 2.07 -0.25
N ALA A 103 -25.07 2.79 -0.18
CA ALA A 103 -25.15 4.02 0.60
C ALA A 103 -24.84 3.76 2.08
N GLN A 104 -25.35 2.68 2.67
CA GLN A 104 -25.03 2.28 4.05
C GLN A 104 -23.54 1.96 4.22
N GLN A 105 -22.95 1.16 3.32
CA GLN A 105 -21.52 0.85 3.32
C GLN A 105 -20.66 2.12 3.19
N PHE A 106 -21.09 3.10 2.40
CA PHE A 106 -20.39 4.37 2.26
C PHE A 106 -20.52 5.26 3.51
N GLN A 107 -21.63 5.15 4.26
CA GLN A 107 -21.75 5.81 5.56
C GLN A 107 -20.77 5.22 6.59
N GLU A 108 -20.51 3.92 6.54
CA GLU A 108 -19.57 3.24 7.47
C GLU A 108 -18.11 3.66 7.27
N ILE A 109 -17.74 4.18 6.09
CA ILE A 109 -16.37 4.61 5.78
C ILE A 109 -16.16 6.12 5.92
N VAL A 110 -17.19 6.88 6.29
CA VAL A 110 -17.07 8.33 6.52
C VAL A 110 -16.02 8.59 7.59
N GLY A 111 -15.08 9.48 7.29
CA GLY A 111 -14.00 9.86 8.19
C GLY A 111 -12.87 8.83 8.33
N VAL A 112 -12.91 7.69 7.61
CA VAL A 112 -11.82 6.69 7.63
C VAL A 112 -10.51 7.27 7.09
N CYS A 113 -10.60 8.18 6.13
CA CYS A 113 -9.47 8.97 5.66
C CYS A 113 -9.93 10.32 5.11
N ILE A 114 -8.98 11.22 4.81
CA ILE A 114 -9.29 12.55 4.28
C ILE A 114 -10.09 12.51 2.97
N GLY A 115 -9.92 11.45 2.16
CA GLY A 115 -10.69 11.23 0.95
C GLY A 115 -12.16 10.91 1.20
N PHE A 116 -12.48 10.34 2.37
CA PHE A 116 -13.84 10.03 2.82
C PHE A 116 -14.32 10.96 3.93
N ARG A 117 -13.72 12.14 4.06
CA ARG A 117 -14.19 13.13 5.04
C ARG A 117 -15.66 13.48 4.83
N ALA A 118 -16.34 13.90 5.89
CA ALA A 118 -17.75 14.29 5.79
C ALA A 118 -17.97 15.33 4.67
N GLY A 119 -18.93 15.05 3.78
CA GLY A 119 -19.26 15.92 2.65
C GLY A 119 -18.30 15.85 1.45
N SER A 120 -17.32 14.92 1.45
CA SER A 120 -16.45 14.71 0.28
C SER A 120 -17.19 14.16 -0.94
N SER A 121 -16.66 14.48 -2.11
CA SER A 121 -17.14 13.98 -3.40
C SER A 121 -17.05 12.45 -3.52
N ALA A 122 -16.14 11.82 -2.79
CA ALA A 122 -16.02 10.36 -2.73
C ALA A 122 -17.28 9.69 -2.18
N LEU A 123 -18.03 10.34 -1.29
CA LEU A 123 -19.21 9.77 -0.64
C LEU A 123 -20.45 9.75 -1.53
N SER A 124 -20.42 10.42 -2.69
CA SER A 124 -21.48 10.38 -3.70
C SER A 124 -21.11 9.55 -4.94
N ASP A 125 -19.87 9.05 -5.03
CA ASP A 125 -19.34 8.25 -6.15
C ASP A 125 -19.55 6.74 -5.93
N PHE A 126 -20.83 6.33 -5.84
CA PHE A 126 -21.21 4.95 -5.47
C PHE A 126 -20.80 3.88 -6.49
N ASP A 127 -20.54 4.26 -7.75
CA ASP A 127 -20.07 3.36 -8.81
C ASP A 127 -18.57 3.46 -9.07
N GLY A 128 -17.86 4.41 -8.45
CA GLY A 128 -16.43 4.62 -8.61
C GLY A 128 -16.05 5.25 -9.95
N MET A 129 -17.01 5.76 -10.73
CA MET A 129 -16.75 6.29 -12.07
C MET A 129 -16.13 7.68 -12.02
N ALA A 130 -16.41 8.46 -10.97
CA ALA A 130 -15.85 9.81 -10.81
C ALA A 130 -14.38 9.79 -10.32
N GLN A 131 -13.87 8.63 -9.93
CA GLN A 131 -12.47 8.49 -9.51
C GLN A 131 -11.50 8.84 -10.63
N ASN A 132 -10.64 9.81 -10.36
CA ASN A 132 -9.50 10.12 -11.20
C ASN A 132 -8.55 8.91 -11.30
N ASN A 133 -8.01 8.72 -12.48
CA ASN A 133 -7.04 7.68 -12.82
C ASN A 133 -6.25 8.16 -14.04
N HIS A 134 -5.08 7.58 -14.26
CA HIS A 134 -4.23 7.98 -15.38
C HIS A 134 -3.54 6.77 -16.00
N PRO A 135 -3.41 6.68 -17.34
CA PRO A 135 -2.53 5.71 -17.97
C PRO A 135 -1.11 5.83 -17.38
N VAL A 136 -0.50 4.68 -17.05
CA VAL A 136 0.86 4.63 -16.51
C VAL A 136 1.73 3.76 -17.41
N VAL A 137 3.00 4.15 -17.54
CA VAL A 137 4.03 3.36 -18.23
C VAL A 137 4.43 2.16 -17.37
N ASP A 138 5.22 1.25 -17.93
CA ASP A 138 5.77 0.14 -17.16
C ASP A 138 6.72 0.63 -16.05
N LEU A 139 6.68 -0.05 -14.91
CA LEU A 139 7.53 0.28 -13.75
C LEU A 139 9.02 -0.03 -14.00
N PRO A 140 9.41 -1.18 -14.58
CA PRO A 140 10.80 -1.42 -14.93
C PRO A 140 11.25 -0.42 -15.99
N ASN A 141 12.34 0.29 -15.71
CA ASN A 141 13.00 1.10 -16.71
C ASN A 141 14.02 0.22 -17.46
N PRO A 142 13.94 0.06 -18.80
CA PRO A 142 14.91 -0.73 -19.55
C PRO A 142 16.36 -0.24 -19.42
N SER A 143 16.56 1.02 -19.04
CA SER A 143 17.89 1.62 -18.80
C SER A 143 18.40 1.42 -17.37
N ASP A 144 17.59 0.86 -16.47
CA ASP A 144 17.94 0.56 -15.09
C ASP A 144 17.46 -0.85 -14.71
N SER A 145 18.33 -1.83 -14.98
CA SER A 145 18.07 -3.24 -14.66
C SER A 145 18.06 -3.55 -13.16
N LEU A 146 18.42 -2.59 -12.30
CA LEU A 146 18.48 -2.77 -10.85
C LEU A 146 17.30 -2.13 -10.12
N GLY A 147 16.56 -1.23 -10.77
CA GLY A 147 15.46 -0.50 -10.16
C GLY A 147 14.27 -1.37 -9.74
N TRP A 148 14.09 -2.54 -10.35
CA TRP A 148 13.06 -3.51 -9.95
C TRP A 148 13.57 -4.94 -10.09
N HIS A 149 13.18 -5.79 -9.14
CA HIS A 149 13.25 -7.24 -9.34
C HIS A 149 12.33 -7.68 -10.49
N PRO A 150 12.50 -8.90 -11.05
CA PRO A 150 11.57 -9.43 -12.04
C PRO A 150 10.13 -9.34 -11.53
N MET A 151 9.27 -8.69 -12.31
CA MET A 151 7.85 -8.54 -11.99
C MET A 151 7.02 -9.46 -12.88
N PRO A 152 6.00 -10.13 -12.33
CA PRO A 152 5.13 -10.99 -13.13
C PRO A 152 4.41 -10.15 -14.20
N GLU A 153 4.21 -10.73 -15.39
CA GLU A 153 3.30 -10.15 -16.37
C GLU A 153 1.85 -10.38 -15.91
N CYS A 154 0.97 -9.42 -16.20
CA CYS A 154 -0.47 -9.57 -15.96
C CYS A 154 -1.20 -9.29 -17.27
N ALA A 155 -1.87 -10.30 -17.82
CA ALA A 155 -2.62 -10.19 -19.08
C ALA A 155 -4.14 -10.14 -18.86
N GLU A 156 -4.62 -10.37 -17.63
CA GLU A 156 -6.03 -10.37 -17.27
C GLU A 156 -6.39 -9.16 -16.40
N THR A 157 -7.70 -9.01 -16.12
CA THR A 157 -8.21 -8.05 -15.13
C THR A 157 -7.52 -8.28 -13.79
N SER A 158 -6.56 -7.42 -13.48
CA SER A 158 -5.75 -7.54 -12.28
C SER A 158 -5.43 -6.18 -11.70
N LEU A 159 -4.94 -6.21 -10.46
CA LEU A 159 -4.45 -5.04 -9.78
C LEU A 159 -3.00 -5.28 -9.35
N ARG A 160 -2.17 -4.26 -9.51
CA ARG A 160 -0.80 -4.22 -9.02
C ARG A 160 -0.66 -3.12 -7.99
N ARG A 161 -0.28 -3.51 -6.78
CA ARG A 161 0.37 -2.64 -5.80
C ARG A 161 1.87 -2.83 -5.94
N ALA A 162 2.61 -1.74 -6.12
CA ALA A 162 4.06 -1.76 -6.22
C ALA A 162 4.65 -0.74 -5.25
N ARG A 163 5.79 -1.11 -4.64
CA ARG A 163 6.57 -0.25 -3.76
C ARG A 163 8.06 -0.41 -4.04
N ARG A 164 8.78 0.70 -3.95
CA ARG A 164 10.24 0.75 -3.94
C ARG A 164 10.66 1.63 -2.76
N ILE A 165 11.70 1.24 -2.04
CA ILE A 165 12.32 2.03 -0.99
C ILE A 165 13.83 1.93 -1.21
N ASP A 166 14.42 3.00 -1.72
CA ASP A 166 15.86 3.13 -1.90
C ASP A 166 16.44 3.89 -0.70
N VAL A 167 17.57 3.40 -0.20
CA VAL A 167 18.25 3.96 0.97
C VAL A 167 19.72 4.11 0.64
N TRP A 168 20.29 5.27 0.94
CA TRP A 168 21.73 5.53 0.82
C TRP A 168 22.23 6.43 1.94
N TYR A 169 23.55 6.49 2.13
CA TYR A 169 24.20 7.29 3.17
C TYR A 169 25.19 8.28 2.55
N ASP A 170 25.07 9.55 2.94
CA ASP A 170 26.00 10.63 2.59
C ASP A 170 26.09 11.63 3.76
N GLY A 171 26.56 11.14 4.92
CA GLY A 171 26.55 11.90 6.18
C GLY A 171 25.21 11.89 6.92
N VAL A 172 24.10 11.76 6.19
CA VAL A 172 22.76 11.43 6.71
C VAL A 172 22.20 10.23 5.94
N ILE A 173 21.19 9.56 6.51
CA ILE A 173 20.48 8.50 5.79
C ILE A 173 19.42 9.16 4.91
N HIS A 174 19.49 8.89 3.60
CA HIS A 174 18.53 9.36 2.63
C HIS A 174 17.58 8.24 2.22
N LEU A 175 16.33 8.62 1.95
CA LEU A 175 15.28 7.72 1.48
C LEU A 175 14.63 8.30 0.23
N ASP A 176 14.46 7.48 -0.79
CA ASP A 176 13.54 7.70 -1.91
C ASP A 176 12.58 6.50 -1.97
N ALA A 177 11.30 6.75 -1.77
CA ALA A 177 10.29 5.71 -1.82
C ALA A 177 9.20 6.03 -2.84
N MET A 178 8.74 5.00 -3.51
CA MET A 178 7.68 5.07 -4.50
C MET A 178 6.59 4.08 -4.13
N PHE A 179 5.35 4.49 -4.32
CA PHE A 179 4.18 3.65 -4.19
C PHE A 179 3.24 3.87 -5.36
N GLN A 180 2.70 2.78 -5.92
CA GLN A 180 1.64 2.86 -6.91
C GLN A 180 0.67 1.68 -6.81
N ASP A 181 -0.62 2.02 -6.76
CA ASP A 181 -1.72 1.11 -7.05
C ASP A 181 -2.20 1.34 -8.48
N SER A 182 -2.27 0.28 -9.27
CA SER A 182 -2.67 0.35 -10.68
C SER A 182 -3.49 -0.86 -11.11
N ALA A 183 -4.43 -0.70 -12.02
CA ALA A 183 -5.22 -1.80 -12.60
C ALA A 183 -4.81 -2.06 -14.05
N TYR A 184 -4.84 -3.32 -14.47
CA TYR A 184 -4.77 -3.71 -15.87
C TYR A 184 -6.17 -3.68 -16.46
N THR A 185 -6.35 -2.96 -17.57
CA THR A 185 -7.61 -2.91 -18.31
C THR A 185 -7.75 -4.14 -19.22
N PRO A 186 -8.96 -4.46 -19.71
CA PRO A 186 -9.15 -5.56 -20.67
C PRO A 186 -8.34 -5.42 -21.97
N GLY A 187 -7.89 -4.20 -22.30
CA GLY A 187 -7.00 -3.94 -23.44
C GLY A 187 -5.51 -4.12 -23.15
N GLY A 188 -5.16 -4.65 -21.96
CA GLY A 188 -3.77 -4.90 -21.54
C GLY A 188 -3.01 -3.64 -21.10
N THR A 189 -3.64 -2.46 -21.12
CA THR A 189 -3.02 -1.21 -20.64
C THR A 189 -3.14 -1.09 -19.12
N ARG A 190 -2.15 -0.44 -18.50
CA ARG A 190 -2.14 -0.22 -17.05
C ARG A 190 -2.58 1.21 -16.71
N VAL A 191 -3.49 1.35 -15.76
CA VAL A 191 -4.00 2.65 -15.26
C VAL A 191 -3.70 2.79 -13.77
N GLY A 192 -3.02 3.86 -13.39
CA GLY A 192 -2.74 4.22 -12.00
C GLY A 192 -3.98 4.79 -11.30
N ILE A 193 -4.12 4.49 -10.01
CA ILE A 193 -5.25 4.90 -9.14
C ILE A 193 -4.72 5.71 -7.95
N HIS A 194 -3.71 5.16 -7.27
CA HIS A 194 -2.98 5.85 -6.22
C HIS A 194 -1.51 5.84 -6.58
N GLU A 195 -0.84 6.98 -6.46
CA GLU A 195 0.59 7.08 -6.64
C GLU A 195 1.16 8.20 -5.78
N TYR A 196 2.22 7.86 -5.05
CA TYR A 196 3.00 8.79 -4.24
C TYR A 196 4.49 8.55 -4.46
N THR A 197 5.26 9.62 -4.43
CA THR A 197 6.72 9.55 -4.20
C THR A 197 7.03 10.22 -2.87
N LEU A 198 7.91 9.62 -2.09
CA LEU A 198 8.32 10.10 -0.79
C LEU A 198 9.83 10.32 -0.79
N GLN A 199 10.26 11.43 -0.23
CA GLN A 199 11.67 11.68 0.07
C GLN A 199 11.82 12.01 1.55
N ALA A 200 12.85 11.47 2.18
CA ALA A 200 13.13 11.73 3.59
C ALA A 200 14.63 11.74 3.88
N MET A 201 14.99 12.46 4.93
CA MET A 201 16.31 12.39 5.57
C MET A 201 16.14 11.90 6.99
N VAL A 202 17.08 11.09 7.45
CA VAL A 202 17.06 10.44 8.76
C VAL A 202 18.41 10.61 9.42
N ASP A 203 18.37 10.92 10.71
CA ASP A 203 19.55 11.02 11.55
C ASP A 203 20.20 9.63 11.70
N PRO A 204 21.51 9.48 11.38
CA PRO A 204 22.13 8.16 11.35
C PRO A 204 22.28 7.52 12.74
N ASP A 205 22.39 8.32 13.80
CA ASP A 205 22.67 7.84 15.16
C ASP A 205 21.37 7.46 15.89
N THR A 206 20.35 8.29 15.77
CA THR A 206 19.07 8.15 16.47
C THR A 206 18.00 7.45 15.63
N LEU A 207 18.18 7.40 14.30
CA LEU A 207 17.19 6.96 13.33
C LEU A 207 15.89 7.77 13.36
N GLU A 208 15.96 9.03 13.81
CA GLU A 208 14.85 9.96 13.80
C GLU A 208 14.66 10.61 12.42
N LEU A 209 13.40 10.77 12.04
CA LEU A 209 13.01 11.41 10.80
C LEU A 209 13.27 12.92 10.85
N LEU A 210 14.28 13.39 10.11
CA LEU A 210 14.70 14.80 10.06
C LEU A 210 13.87 15.61 9.06
N SER A 211 13.56 15.01 7.91
CA SER A 211 12.71 15.60 6.89
C SER A 211 11.83 14.54 6.26
N LEU A 212 10.66 14.96 5.76
CA LEU A 212 9.73 14.10 5.07
C LEU A 212 8.90 14.93 4.10
N ASN A 213 8.93 14.54 2.83
CA ASN A 213 8.09 15.05 1.77
C ASN A 213 7.33 13.88 1.15
N ALA A 214 6.05 14.09 0.83
CA ALA A 214 5.25 13.15 0.06
C ALA A 214 4.59 13.91 -1.08
N GLU A 215 4.98 13.60 -2.31
CA GLU A 215 4.38 14.19 -3.50
C GLU A 215 3.24 13.29 -3.98
N PRO A 216 2.00 13.79 -4.01
CA PRO A 216 0.90 13.09 -4.66
C PRO A 216 1.10 13.15 -6.18
N ARG A 217 0.94 12.02 -6.87
CA ARG A 217 0.99 11.95 -8.33
C ARG A 217 -0.38 11.66 -8.93
N ILE A 218 -0.93 10.50 -8.61
CA ILE A 218 -2.25 10.05 -9.07
C ILE A 218 -3.07 9.78 -7.82
N LEU A 219 -4.22 10.44 -7.68
CA LEU A 219 -5.12 10.22 -6.54
C LEU A 219 -6.57 10.20 -7.01
N PRO A 220 -7.42 9.33 -6.41
CA PRO A 220 -8.77 9.08 -6.94
C PRO A 220 -9.72 10.24 -6.72
N TYR A 221 -9.54 11.02 -5.66
CA TYR A 221 -10.47 12.08 -5.25
C TYR A 221 -9.75 13.40 -5.00
N PRO A 222 -10.40 14.55 -5.29
CA PRO A 222 -9.81 15.89 -5.15
C PRO A 222 -9.49 16.26 -3.70
N GLU A 223 -10.04 15.56 -2.71
CA GLU A 223 -9.73 15.75 -1.29
C GLU A 223 -8.43 15.06 -0.87
N CYS A 224 -8.03 13.98 -1.56
CA CYS A 224 -6.86 13.18 -1.20
C CYS A 224 -5.52 13.97 -1.19
N PRO A 225 -5.25 14.92 -2.11
CA PRO A 225 -4.02 15.72 -2.11
C PRO A 225 -3.78 16.56 -0.84
N ALA A 226 -4.76 16.70 0.06
CA ALA A 226 -4.56 17.37 1.33
C ALA A 226 -3.84 16.51 2.38
N ALA A 227 -3.78 15.18 2.22
CA ALA A 227 -3.16 14.27 3.21
C ALA A 227 -1.66 14.56 3.47
N PRO A 228 -0.82 14.79 2.45
CA PRO A 228 0.60 15.11 2.63
C PRO A 228 0.88 16.29 3.57
N GLY A 229 -0.02 17.27 3.64
CA GLY A 229 0.15 18.45 4.52
C GLY A 229 0.24 18.12 6.02
N ASN A 230 -0.21 16.93 6.44
CA ASN A 230 -0.19 16.51 7.84
C ASN A 230 1.02 15.66 8.24
N ILE A 231 1.87 15.23 7.28
CA ILE A 231 2.92 14.24 7.57
C ILE A 231 4.08 14.80 8.40
N THR A 232 4.20 16.13 8.50
CA THR A 232 5.19 16.81 9.34
C THR A 232 5.03 16.48 10.83
N ARG A 233 3.86 15.98 11.24
CA ARG A 233 3.61 15.43 12.59
C ARG A 233 4.58 14.31 12.95
N LEU A 234 5.06 13.56 11.96
CA LEU A 234 5.96 12.42 12.13
C LEU A 234 7.43 12.82 12.27
N LEU A 235 7.80 14.09 12.06
CA LEU A 235 9.19 14.53 12.23
C LEU A 235 9.66 14.32 13.69
N GLY A 236 10.92 13.91 13.86
CA GLY A 236 11.48 13.48 15.15
C GLY A 236 11.01 12.09 15.61
N THR A 237 10.18 11.39 14.83
CA THR A 237 9.82 10.00 15.13
C THR A 237 10.92 9.07 14.65
N GLN A 238 11.38 8.16 15.52
CA GLN A 238 12.27 7.06 15.11
C GLN A 238 11.57 6.16 14.09
N LEU A 239 12.25 5.80 13.00
CA LEU A 239 11.66 5.01 11.90
C LEU A 239 10.97 3.73 12.39
N SER A 240 11.61 2.99 13.30
CA SER A 240 11.06 1.74 13.87
C SER A 240 9.71 1.89 14.57
N LYS A 241 9.33 3.12 14.95
CA LYS A 241 8.06 3.46 15.61
C LYS A 241 6.96 3.86 14.63
N LEU A 242 7.25 4.06 13.34
CA LEU A 242 6.27 4.53 12.35
C LEU A 242 5.07 3.59 12.19
N ARG A 243 5.24 2.27 12.35
CA ARG A 243 4.12 1.30 12.39
C ARG A 243 3.07 1.62 13.47
N ARG A 244 3.42 2.39 14.50
CA ARG A 244 2.49 2.84 15.54
C ARG A 244 2.19 4.33 15.40
N ALA A 245 3.21 5.17 15.22
CA ALA A 245 3.04 6.61 15.15
C ALA A 245 2.14 7.06 13.99
N VAL A 246 2.21 6.40 12.84
CA VAL A 246 1.38 6.77 11.68
C VAL A 246 -0.13 6.66 11.97
N PRO A 247 -0.68 5.50 12.37
CA PRO A 247 -2.10 5.44 12.71
C PRO A 247 -2.45 6.31 13.93
N ASP A 248 -1.56 6.49 14.90
CA ASP A 248 -1.84 7.32 16.09
C ASP A 248 -1.96 8.82 15.74
N GLN A 249 -1.12 9.32 14.83
CA GLN A 249 -1.00 10.75 14.54
C GLN A 249 -1.71 11.20 13.26
N LEU A 250 -1.96 10.27 12.33
CA LEU A 250 -2.61 10.52 11.03
C LEU A 250 -3.94 9.74 10.90
N GLN A 251 -4.63 9.48 12.01
CA GLN A 251 -5.92 8.79 12.00
C GLN A 251 -7.02 9.58 11.30
N GLY A 252 -7.92 8.84 10.67
CA GLY A 252 -9.12 9.39 10.03
C GLY A 252 -8.77 10.47 9.02
N GLU A 253 -9.48 11.60 9.09
CA GLU A 253 -9.36 12.71 8.16
C GLU A 253 -7.99 13.43 8.17
N LEU A 254 -7.11 13.13 9.14
CA LEU A 254 -5.74 13.65 9.15
C LEU A 254 -4.83 12.93 8.13
N GLY A 255 -5.17 11.71 7.73
CA GLY A 255 -4.35 10.89 6.85
C GLY A 255 -5.08 10.42 5.60
N GLY A 256 -4.32 9.85 4.67
CA GLY A 256 -4.84 9.09 3.54
C GLY A 256 -4.55 7.62 3.78
N THR A 257 -5.53 6.72 3.59
CA THR A 257 -5.34 5.28 3.84
C THR A 257 -4.08 4.73 3.17
N HIS A 258 -3.88 5.06 1.89
CA HIS A 258 -2.73 4.62 1.11
C HIS A 258 -1.42 5.37 1.41
N LEU A 259 -1.50 6.65 1.78
CA LEU A 259 -0.34 7.42 2.21
C LEU A 259 0.18 6.91 3.55
N ASN A 260 -0.71 6.71 4.52
CA ASN A 260 -0.39 6.14 5.83
C ASN A 260 0.26 4.78 5.69
N ASP A 261 -0.28 3.93 4.81
CA ASP A 261 0.30 2.62 4.53
C ASP A 261 1.73 2.71 3.97
N THR A 262 1.98 3.66 3.07
CA THR A 262 3.32 3.93 2.52
C THR A 262 4.29 4.46 3.57
N LEU A 263 3.85 5.37 4.44
CA LEU A 263 4.65 5.91 5.54
C LEU A 263 5.01 4.85 6.58
N ARG A 264 4.10 3.90 6.84
CA ARG A 264 4.36 2.77 7.77
C ARG A 264 5.48 1.87 7.27
N ALA A 265 5.58 1.65 5.96
CA ALA A 265 6.62 0.81 5.36
C ALA A 265 8.04 1.37 5.56
N LEU A 266 8.19 2.68 5.81
CA LEU A 266 9.48 3.28 6.15
C LEU A 266 10.03 2.78 7.50
N ALA A 267 9.22 2.09 8.30
CA ALA A 267 9.69 1.45 9.54
C ALA A 267 10.77 0.38 9.32
N GLU A 268 10.93 -0.11 8.08
CA GLU A 268 11.87 -1.21 7.78
C GLU A 268 13.23 -0.71 7.30
N VAL A 269 13.32 0.59 7.02
CA VAL A 269 14.55 1.26 6.60
C VAL A 269 15.72 1.03 7.57
N PRO A 270 15.55 0.99 8.92
CA PRO A 270 16.64 0.63 9.81
C PRO A 270 17.33 -0.69 9.46
N GLN A 271 16.59 -1.68 8.94
CA GLN A 271 17.15 -2.97 8.53
C GLN A 271 17.92 -2.86 7.21
N LEU A 272 17.46 -2.01 6.30
CA LEU A 272 18.14 -1.68 5.05
C LEU A 272 19.44 -0.90 5.32
N SER A 273 19.39 0.12 6.19
CA SER A 273 20.53 0.97 6.53
C SER A 273 21.69 0.19 7.14
N ARG A 274 21.42 -0.83 7.97
CA ARG A 274 22.45 -1.73 8.52
C ARG A 274 23.24 -2.50 7.45
N ARG A 275 22.68 -2.64 6.24
CA ARG A 275 23.35 -3.31 5.11
C ARG A 275 24.24 -2.38 4.29
N LEU A 276 24.09 -1.06 4.44
CA LEU A 276 24.85 -0.06 3.68
C LEU A 276 26.25 0.19 4.25
N SER A 277 26.49 -0.11 5.53
CA SER A 277 27.83 -0.06 6.15
C SER A 277 27.88 -0.92 7.42
N PRO A 278 28.80 -1.90 7.54
CA PRO A 278 28.99 -2.69 8.77
C PRO A 278 29.46 -1.86 9.98
N SER A 279 29.93 -0.64 9.75
CA SER A 279 30.58 0.23 10.74
C SER A 279 29.72 1.41 11.22
N VAL A 280 28.43 1.45 10.87
CA VAL A 280 27.50 2.53 11.27
C VAL A 280 26.54 2.09 12.40
N PHE A 281 26.66 0.86 12.94
CA PHE A 281 25.85 0.38 14.07
C PHE A 281 26.62 -0.54 15.01
#